data_AF-A0A484DJ70-F1
#
_entry.id   AF-A0A484DJ70-F1
#
_cell.length_a   1.000
_cell.length_b   1.000
_cell.length_c   1.000
_cell.angle_alpha   90.00
_cell.angle_beta   90.00
_cell.angle_gamma   90.00
#
_symmetry.space_group_name_H-M   'P 1'
#
loop_
_entity.id
_entity.type
_entity.pdbx_description
1 polymer ?
#
loop_
_entity_poly.entity_id
_entity_poly.type
_entity_poly.pdbx_seq_one_letter_code
_entity_poly.pdbx_strand_id
1 'polypeptide(L)'
;MNISSSSSSRLEEDLDSSTSHLLYRSLGTFVCRQALLNLLLTGRACPNVFNGTLLFGEDGLPLQRPLQGIASRCDVGYLHWSREEMERGRLLQVGSMLKTPMFPIWLCCINSSYSVVFSLNRSLLSDWKMEHLFHLYYYSGQSSQTTTDRLTVDTHSHHWEAPADGDPEKRFPSLEMTIRTKWAGAAVNWSDHAPFY
;
A
#
# COMPACT_ATOMS: atom_id res chain seq x y z
N MET A 1 9.32 -19.87 -6.60
CA MET A 1 9.33 -18.72 -7.53
C MET A 1 10.53 -18.92 -8.46
N ASN A 2 10.31 -19.39 -9.69
CA ASN A 2 11.39 -19.56 -10.67
C ASN A 2 11.61 -18.25 -11.40
N ILE A 3 12.66 -17.51 -11.06
CA ILE A 3 13.17 -16.40 -11.87
C ILE A 3 14.19 -17.02 -12.84
N SER A 4 13.71 -17.57 -13.97
CA SER A 4 14.58 -18.19 -14.98
C SER A 4 14.83 -17.26 -16.17
N SER A 5 16.08 -16.81 -16.30
CA SER A 5 16.94 -16.51 -17.48
C SER A 5 16.40 -16.13 -18.88
N SER A 6 15.11 -15.84 -19.07
CA SER A 6 14.55 -15.20 -20.29
C SER A 6 14.08 -13.77 -20.00
N SER A 7 14.69 -13.12 -19.00
CA SER A 7 14.04 -12.15 -18.12
C SER A 7 14.27 -10.68 -18.45
N SER A 8 15.30 -10.30 -19.22
CA SER A 8 15.57 -8.86 -19.47
C SER A 8 14.59 -8.24 -20.45
N SER A 9 14.28 -8.90 -21.57
CA SER A 9 13.32 -8.38 -22.55
C SER A 9 11.91 -8.27 -21.96
N ARG A 10 11.48 -9.28 -21.19
CA ARG A 10 10.21 -9.26 -20.46
C ARG A 10 10.15 -8.18 -19.38
N LEU A 11 11.29 -7.91 -18.73
CA LEU A 11 11.39 -6.83 -17.76
C LEU A 11 11.25 -5.46 -18.43
N GLU A 12 11.91 -5.27 -19.58
CA GLU A 12 11.77 -4.03 -20.37
C GLU A 12 10.34 -3.84 -20.91
N GLU A 13 9.65 -4.92 -21.27
CA GLU A 13 8.23 -4.89 -21.68
C GLU A 13 7.27 -4.57 -20.52
N ASP A 14 7.60 -4.96 -19.30
CA ASP A 14 6.81 -4.67 -18.10
C ASP A 14 6.93 -3.21 -17.65
N LEU A 15 8.08 -2.58 -17.93
CA LEU A 15 8.35 -1.19 -17.63
C LEU A 15 7.63 -0.26 -18.63
N ASP A 16 7.23 0.91 -18.16
CA ASP A 16 6.68 1.98 -19.01
C ASP A 16 7.58 3.23 -18.99
N SER A 17 7.18 4.27 -19.69
CA SER A 17 7.96 5.52 -19.78
C SER A 17 8.21 6.21 -18.43
N SER A 18 7.48 5.86 -17.37
CA SER A 18 7.67 6.43 -16.03
C SER A 18 8.90 5.85 -15.31
N THR A 19 9.36 4.66 -15.70
CA THR A 19 10.42 3.95 -14.98
C THR A 19 11.25 3.08 -15.91
N SER A 20 12.54 3.39 -16.04
CA SER A 20 13.50 2.60 -16.85
C SER A 20 14.41 1.67 -16.05
N HIS A 21 14.32 1.69 -14.72
CA HIS A 21 15.23 0.96 -13.83
C HIS A 21 14.53 0.56 -12.54
N LEU A 22 14.85 -0.61 -11.98
CA LEU A 22 14.22 -1.13 -10.75
C LEU A 22 14.73 -0.45 -9.47
N LEU A 23 15.98 0.00 -9.51
CA LEU A 23 16.68 0.64 -8.40
C LEU A 23 17.31 1.93 -8.91
N TYR A 24 17.26 2.99 -8.10
CA TYR A 24 18.04 4.19 -8.39
C TYR A 24 18.90 4.57 -7.20
N ARG A 25 20.04 5.19 -7.49
CA ARG A 25 20.99 5.61 -6.45
C ARG A 25 20.68 7.03 -6.01
N SER A 26 20.45 7.23 -4.72
CA SER A 26 20.19 8.53 -4.10
C SER A 26 21.01 8.66 -2.83
N LEU A 27 21.74 9.77 -2.68
CA LEU A 27 22.53 10.08 -1.48
C LEU A 27 23.41 8.91 -0.97
N GLY A 28 24.03 8.16 -1.89
CA GLY A 28 24.90 7.03 -1.56
C GLY A 28 24.18 5.71 -1.20
N THR A 29 22.85 5.68 -1.26
CA THR A 29 22.01 4.50 -1.02
C THR A 29 21.22 4.11 -2.27
N PHE A 30 20.70 2.88 -2.31
CA PHE A 30 19.76 2.45 -3.35
C PHE A 30 18.33 2.57 -2.84
N VAL A 31 17.49 3.20 -3.65
CA VAL A 31 16.06 3.32 -3.40
C VAL A 31 15.32 2.37 -4.34
N CYS A 32 14.38 1.61 -3.79
CA CYS A 32 13.53 0.70 -4.54
C CYS A 32 12.42 1.47 -5.24
N ARG A 33 12.23 1.19 -6.54
CA ARG A 33 11.04 1.68 -7.26
C ARG A 33 9.86 0.74 -7.09
N GLN A 34 8.67 1.26 -7.33
CA GLN A 34 7.42 0.48 -7.32
C GLN A 34 7.49 -0.74 -8.26
N ALA A 35 8.13 -0.61 -9.41
CA ALA A 35 8.37 -1.71 -10.34
C ALA A 35 9.06 -2.92 -9.68
N LEU A 36 10.03 -2.69 -8.80
CA LEU A 36 10.70 -3.77 -8.07
C LEU A 36 9.76 -4.41 -7.03
N LEU A 37 8.98 -3.60 -6.31
CA LEU A 37 8.01 -4.11 -5.35
C LEU A 37 6.96 -4.98 -6.05
N ASN A 38 6.43 -4.51 -7.17
CA ASN A 38 5.45 -5.25 -7.95
C ASN A 38 6.07 -6.51 -8.56
N LEU A 39 7.35 -6.50 -8.95
CA LEU A 39 8.05 -7.71 -9.38
C LEU A 39 8.08 -8.76 -8.26
N LEU A 40 8.33 -8.35 -7.02
CA LEU A 40 8.34 -9.24 -5.86
C LEU A 40 6.93 -9.72 -5.47
N LEU A 41 5.92 -8.85 -5.53
CA LEU A 41 4.55 -9.14 -5.12
C LEU A 41 3.76 -9.93 -6.17
N THR A 42 4.05 -9.70 -7.46
CA THR A 42 3.20 -10.13 -8.58
C THR A 42 3.94 -10.94 -9.63
N GLY A 43 5.28 -10.94 -9.60
CA GLY A 43 6.11 -11.53 -10.64
C GLY A 43 6.26 -10.66 -11.90
N ARG A 44 5.71 -9.44 -11.92
CA ARG A 44 5.82 -8.48 -13.02
C ARG A 44 6.32 -7.12 -12.56
N ALA A 45 7.21 -6.51 -13.33
CA ALA A 45 7.85 -5.24 -12.97
C ALA A 45 7.06 -3.99 -13.39
N CYS A 46 5.74 -4.12 -13.49
CA CYS A 46 4.85 -2.99 -13.77
C CYS A 46 5.06 -1.88 -12.71
N PRO A 47 5.27 -0.61 -13.06
CA PRO A 47 5.47 0.46 -12.08
C PRO A 47 4.16 0.94 -11.43
N ASN A 48 3.00 0.51 -11.94
CA ASN A 48 1.71 1.04 -11.55
C ASN A 48 1.00 0.16 -10.50
N VAL A 49 0.18 0.81 -9.66
CA VAL A 49 -0.53 0.16 -8.55
C VAL A 49 -2.04 0.09 -8.73
N PHE A 50 -2.57 0.62 -9.83
CA PHE A 50 -3.99 0.53 -10.20
C PHE A 50 -4.33 -0.84 -10.80
N ASN A 51 -5.63 -1.12 -10.96
CA ASN A 51 -6.10 -2.40 -11.51
C ASN A 51 -6.07 -2.42 -13.04
N GLY A 52 -5.71 -3.58 -13.61
CA GLY A 52 -5.89 -3.86 -15.03
C GLY A 52 -5.13 -2.91 -15.94
N THR A 53 -5.72 -2.52 -17.06
CA THR A 53 -5.11 -1.62 -18.05
C THR A 53 -5.84 -0.28 -18.04
N LEU A 54 -5.08 0.81 -17.97
CA LEU A 54 -5.60 2.16 -18.09
C LEU A 54 -5.46 2.63 -19.54
N LEU A 55 -6.58 3.04 -20.14
CA LEU A 55 -6.66 3.49 -21.54
C LEU A 55 -6.83 5.00 -21.67
N PHE A 56 -7.31 5.67 -20.62
CA PHE A 56 -7.64 7.09 -20.59
C PHE A 56 -6.91 7.78 -19.44
N GLY A 57 -6.49 9.02 -19.65
CA GLY A 57 -5.92 9.87 -18.61
C GLY A 57 -6.99 10.40 -17.66
N GLU A 58 -6.55 11.12 -16.63
CA GLU A 58 -7.46 11.80 -15.68
C GLU A 58 -8.31 12.90 -16.35
N ASP A 59 -7.83 13.43 -17.48
CA ASP A 59 -8.54 14.37 -18.35
C ASP A 59 -9.62 13.72 -19.23
N GLY A 60 -9.76 12.38 -19.15
CA GLY A 60 -10.69 11.60 -19.96
C GLY A 60 -10.23 11.39 -21.41
N LEU A 61 -9.03 11.84 -21.78
CA LEU A 61 -8.49 11.67 -23.13
C LEU A 61 -7.78 10.30 -23.27
N PRO A 62 -7.81 9.68 -24.46
CA PRO A 62 -7.07 8.45 -24.69
C PRO A 62 -5.56 8.65 -24.49
N LEU A 63 -4.93 7.71 -23.79
CA LEU A 63 -3.48 7.70 -23.63
C LEU A 63 -2.81 7.30 -24.95
N GLN A 64 -1.64 7.90 -25.24
CA GLN A 64 -0.85 7.52 -26.43
C GLN A 64 -0.49 6.04 -26.45
N ARG A 65 -0.28 5.45 -25.26
CA ARG A 65 -0.11 4.02 -25.06
C ARG A 65 -0.87 3.59 -23.80
N PRO A 66 -1.56 2.43 -23.82
CA PRO A 66 -2.16 1.87 -22.62
C PRO A 66 -1.14 1.69 -21.50
N LEU A 67 -1.48 2.13 -20.29
CA LEU A 67 -0.66 1.86 -19.10
C LEU A 67 -1.12 0.55 -18.46
N GLN A 68 -0.17 -0.34 -18.21
CA GLN A 68 -0.45 -1.61 -17.53
C GLN A 68 -0.39 -1.39 -16.03
N GLY A 69 -1.36 -1.94 -15.30
CA GLY A 69 -1.40 -2.03 -13.85
C GLY A 69 -1.39 -3.49 -13.40
N ILE A 70 -1.96 -3.74 -12.23
CA ILE A 70 -1.98 -5.05 -11.59
C ILE A 70 -3.11 -5.90 -12.17
N ALA A 71 -2.73 -7.02 -12.77
CA ALA A 71 -3.64 -7.87 -13.55
C ALA A 71 -4.59 -8.73 -12.70
N SER A 72 -4.14 -9.15 -11.52
CA SER A 72 -4.90 -10.08 -10.67
C SER A 72 -4.62 -9.85 -9.19
N ARG A 73 -5.51 -10.38 -8.36
CA ARG A 73 -5.37 -10.38 -6.90
C ARG A 73 -4.06 -11.05 -6.48
N CYS A 74 -3.32 -10.41 -5.58
CA CYS A 74 -2.03 -10.89 -5.10
C CYS A 74 -2.17 -11.70 -3.80
N ASP A 75 -1.20 -12.56 -3.50
CA ASP A 75 -1.17 -13.30 -2.23
C ASP A 75 -0.88 -12.38 -1.04
N VAL A 76 0.04 -11.44 -1.24
CA VAL A 76 0.39 -10.35 -0.32
C VAL A 76 -0.02 -9.03 -0.94
N GLY A 77 -0.64 -8.17 -0.14
CA GLY A 77 -1.16 -6.89 -0.59
C GLY A 77 -0.13 -5.78 -0.51
N TYR A 78 -0.54 -4.61 -1.00
CA TYR A 78 0.24 -3.38 -0.88
C TYR A 78 -0.67 -2.23 -0.44
N LEU A 79 -0.19 -1.43 0.51
CA LEU A 79 -0.80 -0.17 0.92
C LEU A 79 0.24 0.93 0.85
N HIS A 80 -0.21 2.14 0.48
CA HIS A 80 0.67 3.27 0.28
C HIS A 80 0.10 4.52 0.94
N TRP A 81 0.95 5.23 1.66
CA TRP A 81 0.66 6.55 2.18
C TRP A 81 1.91 7.42 2.12
N SER A 82 1.75 8.65 1.65
CA SER A 82 2.78 9.68 1.71
C SER A 82 2.11 11.02 2.00
N ARG A 83 2.53 11.65 3.10
CA ARG A 83 2.07 12.99 3.48
C ARG A 83 2.35 13.99 2.36
N GLU A 84 3.59 13.99 1.87
CA GLU A 84 4.08 14.91 0.85
C GLU A 84 3.28 14.78 -0.45
N GLU A 85 2.95 13.54 -0.85
CA GLU A 85 2.14 13.30 -2.05
C GLU A 85 0.68 13.70 -1.84
N MET A 86 0.11 13.45 -0.65
CA MET A 86 -1.24 13.87 -0.32
C MET A 86 -1.39 15.38 -0.35
N GLU A 87 -0.49 16.13 0.30
CA GLU A 87 -0.51 17.61 0.30
C GLU A 87 -0.38 18.21 -1.10
N ARG A 88 0.29 17.50 -2.02
CA ARG A 88 0.42 17.89 -3.43
C ARG A 88 -0.72 17.39 -4.33
N GLY A 89 -1.70 16.66 -3.79
CA GLY A 89 -2.79 16.08 -4.57
C GLY A 89 -2.34 14.98 -5.53
N ARG A 90 -1.25 14.27 -5.21
CA ARG A 90 -0.63 13.24 -6.06
C ARG A 90 -0.54 11.87 -5.38
N LEU A 91 -1.26 11.66 -4.27
CA LEU A 91 -1.24 10.38 -3.59
C LEU A 91 -1.74 9.27 -4.52
N LEU A 92 -0.89 8.26 -4.72
CA LEU A 92 -1.18 7.12 -5.59
C LEU A 92 -2.43 6.36 -5.13
N GLN A 93 -3.35 6.14 -6.07
CA GLN A 93 -4.54 5.32 -5.83
C GLN A 93 -4.22 3.84 -6.05
N VAL A 94 -3.89 3.14 -4.96
CA VAL A 94 -3.68 1.69 -4.99
C VAL A 94 -5.01 0.97 -5.29
N GLY A 95 -5.00 0.11 -6.30
CA GLY A 95 -6.16 -0.65 -6.77
C GLY A 95 -6.53 -1.83 -5.86
N SER A 96 -7.75 -2.35 -6.05
CA SER A 96 -8.27 -3.47 -5.24
C SER A 96 -7.47 -4.76 -5.38
N MET A 97 -6.79 -5.00 -6.51
CA MET A 97 -5.96 -6.20 -6.71
C MET A 97 -4.78 -6.29 -5.72
N LEU A 98 -4.33 -5.14 -5.19
CA LEU A 98 -3.32 -5.04 -4.14
C LEU A 98 -3.93 -4.79 -2.76
N LYS A 99 -5.02 -4.02 -2.68
CA LYS A 99 -5.69 -3.70 -1.40
C LYS A 99 -6.42 -4.89 -0.77
N THR A 100 -6.89 -5.84 -1.57
CA THR A 100 -7.60 -7.04 -1.11
C THR A 100 -6.82 -8.31 -1.42
N PRO A 101 -5.67 -8.59 -0.77
CA PRO A 101 -4.87 -9.79 -1.05
C PRO A 101 -5.54 -11.10 -0.62
N MET A 102 -5.03 -12.24 -1.09
CA MET A 102 -5.56 -13.57 -0.72
C MET A 102 -5.34 -13.88 0.77
N PHE A 103 -4.18 -13.51 1.30
CA PHE A 103 -3.89 -13.54 2.73
C PHE A 103 -3.96 -12.12 3.28
N PRO A 104 -4.51 -11.89 4.48
CA PRO A 104 -4.61 -10.56 5.08
C PRO A 104 -3.23 -10.09 5.58
N ILE A 105 -2.30 -9.89 4.66
CA ILE A 105 -0.92 -9.48 4.85
C ILE A 105 -0.66 -8.40 3.79
N TRP A 106 -0.15 -7.26 4.22
CA TRP A 106 0.15 -6.12 3.36
C TRP A 106 1.57 -5.63 3.62
N LEU A 107 2.31 -5.43 2.53
CA LEU A 107 3.47 -4.55 2.55
C LEU A 107 2.97 -3.11 2.53
N CYS A 108 3.43 -2.28 3.47
CA CYS A 108 3.07 -0.89 3.58
C CYS A 108 4.26 -0.02 3.20
N CYS A 109 4.06 0.94 2.29
CA CYS A 109 4.99 2.04 2.08
C CYS A 109 4.40 3.29 2.74
N ILE A 110 5.03 3.76 3.81
CA ILE A 110 4.55 4.86 4.66
C ILE A 110 5.66 5.91 4.68
N ASN A 111 5.42 7.07 4.06
CA ASN A 111 6.41 8.15 3.97
C ASN A 111 7.80 7.64 3.51
N SER A 112 7.82 6.78 2.47
CA SER A 112 9.02 6.12 1.92
C SER A 112 9.68 5.05 2.81
N SER A 113 9.08 4.70 3.96
CA SER A 113 9.52 3.60 4.81
C SER A 113 8.66 2.36 4.60
N TYR A 114 9.29 1.19 4.56
CA TYR A 114 8.59 -0.08 4.38
C TYR A 114 8.28 -0.76 5.71
N SER A 115 7.07 -1.27 5.83
CA SER A 115 6.58 -1.99 7.00
C SER A 115 5.60 -3.09 6.58
N VAL A 116 5.20 -3.94 7.52
CA VAL A 116 4.22 -5.01 7.28
C VAL A 116 3.05 -4.85 8.23
N VAL A 117 1.84 -4.90 7.68
CA VAL A 117 0.59 -5.01 8.44
C VAL A 117 -0.05 -6.35 8.11
N PHE A 118 -0.58 -7.05 9.10
CA PHE A 118 -1.27 -8.32 8.86
C PHE A 118 -2.39 -8.58 9.87
N SER A 119 -3.31 -9.47 9.53
CA SER A 119 -4.28 -10.03 10.47
C SER A 119 -4.02 -11.52 10.66
N LEU A 120 -4.27 -12.00 11.88
CA LEU A 120 -4.28 -13.44 12.16
C LEU A 120 -5.59 -14.10 11.69
N ASN A 121 -6.66 -13.32 11.49
CA ASN A 121 -7.92 -13.81 10.96
C ASN A 121 -7.86 -13.93 9.43
N ARG A 122 -7.60 -15.13 8.92
CA ARG A 122 -7.54 -15.40 7.46
C ARG A 122 -8.84 -15.06 6.73
N SER A 123 -9.97 -15.08 7.41
CA SER A 123 -11.27 -14.78 6.81
C SER A 123 -11.57 -13.29 6.71
N LEU A 124 -10.69 -12.41 7.23
CA LEU A 124 -10.91 -10.97 7.32
C LEU A 124 -11.40 -10.37 6.00
N LEU A 125 -10.79 -10.72 4.86
CA LEU A 125 -11.12 -10.15 3.55
C LEU A 125 -12.13 -10.96 2.74
N SER A 126 -12.68 -12.04 3.31
CA SER A 126 -13.62 -12.93 2.64
C SER A 126 -15.01 -12.94 3.28
N ASP A 127 -15.12 -12.45 4.51
CA ASP A 127 -16.37 -12.30 5.25
C ASP A 127 -16.53 -10.84 5.66
N TRP A 128 -17.46 -10.15 5.02
CA TRP A 128 -17.74 -8.74 5.28
C TRP A 128 -18.07 -8.46 6.76
N LYS A 129 -18.61 -9.44 7.49
CA LYS A 129 -18.90 -9.29 8.92
C LYS A 129 -17.63 -9.16 9.75
N MET A 130 -16.54 -9.78 9.30
CA MET A 130 -15.23 -9.73 9.96
C MET A 130 -14.53 -8.39 9.72
N GLU A 131 -14.91 -7.65 8.66
CA GLU A 131 -14.36 -6.33 8.39
C GLU A 131 -14.95 -5.22 9.28
N HIS A 132 -15.93 -5.51 10.14
CA HIS A 132 -16.52 -4.47 11.02
C HIS A 132 -15.61 -4.08 12.19
N LEU A 133 -15.06 -5.08 12.90
CA LEU A 133 -14.23 -4.89 14.08
C LEU A 133 -13.21 -6.03 14.15
N PHE A 134 -11.93 -5.71 14.00
CA PHE A 134 -10.88 -6.71 13.89
C PHE A 134 -9.54 -6.21 14.40
N HIS A 135 -8.59 -7.14 14.53
CA HIS A 135 -7.22 -6.81 14.89
C HIS A 135 -6.28 -6.85 13.70
N LEU A 136 -5.40 -5.86 13.65
CA LEU A 136 -4.22 -5.83 12.82
C LEU A 136 -2.97 -5.84 13.68
N TYR A 137 -1.91 -6.40 13.14
CA TYR A 137 -0.58 -6.49 13.72
C TYR A 137 0.38 -5.72 12.82
N TYR A 138 1.20 -4.87 13.43
CA TYR A 138 2.11 -3.98 12.72
C TYR A 138 3.57 -4.29 13.07
N TYR A 139 4.38 -4.40 12.02
CA TYR A 139 5.82 -4.61 12.11
C TYR A 139 6.56 -3.56 11.26
N SER A 140 7.28 -2.65 11.92
CA SER A 140 8.01 -1.55 11.28
C SER A 140 9.36 -1.98 10.71
N GLY A 141 9.90 -3.13 11.14
CA GLY A 141 11.25 -3.58 10.78
C GLY A 141 12.38 -2.80 11.47
N GLN A 142 12.06 -1.86 12.36
CA GLN A 142 13.07 -1.16 13.16
C GLN A 142 13.65 -2.09 14.22
N SER A 143 14.95 -2.00 14.45
CA SER A 143 15.64 -2.82 15.47
C SER A 143 15.16 -2.56 16.90
N SER A 144 14.61 -1.36 17.16
CA SER A 144 13.98 -0.97 18.42
C SER A 144 12.65 -1.69 18.67
N GLN A 145 11.98 -2.17 17.63
CA GLN A 145 10.69 -2.86 17.77
C GLN A 145 10.92 -4.31 18.20
N THR A 146 10.84 -4.56 19.51
CA THR A 146 11.04 -5.88 20.11
C THR A 146 9.77 -6.75 20.12
N THR A 147 8.60 -6.14 19.95
CA THR A 147 7.30 -6.83 19.93
C THR A 147 6.42 -6.26 18.82
N THR A 148 5.51 -7.08 18.28
CA THR A 148 4.58 -6.65 17.24
C THR A 148 3.45 -5.83 17.85
N ASP A 149 3.19 -4.64 17.31
CA ASP A 149 2.12 -3.77 17.78
C ASP A 149 0.76 -4.30 17.35
N ARG A 150 -0.21 -4.34 18.28
CA ARG A 150 -1.58 -4.77 18.01
C ARG A 150 -2.52 -3.58 17.95
N LEU A 151 -3.17 -3.43 16.81
CA LEU A 151 -4.17 -2.42 16.51
C LEU A 151 -5.57 -3.04 16.52
N THR A 152 -6.54 -2.31 17.04
CA THR A 152 -7.97 -2.61 16.87
C THR A 152 -8.54 -1.65 15.85
N VAL A 153 -9.15 -2.20 14.81
CA VAL A 153 -9.74 -1.45 13.70
C VAL A 153 -11.25 -1.61 13.73
N ASP A 154 -11.97 -0.50 13.81
CA ASP A 154 -13.45 -0.45 13.76
C ASP A 154 -13.88 0.39 12.56
N THR A 155 -14.57 -0.22 11.60
CA THR A 155 -15.00 0.43 10.36
C THR A 155 -16.40 1.02 10.41
N HIS A 156 -17.13 0.83 11.51
CA HIS A 156 -18.48 1.36 11.71
C HIS A 156 -18.54 2.53 12.68
N SER A 157 -17.45 2.78 13.39
CA SER A 157 -17.35 3.93 14.27
C SER A 157 -17.44 5.25 13.51
N HIS A 158 -18.44 6.08 13.82
CA HIS A 158 -18.63 7.40 13.21
C HIS A 158 -17.71 8.49 13.79
N HIS A 159 -16.82 8.18 14.73
CA HIS A 159 -16.00 9.21 15.38
C HIS A 159 -14.94 9.83 14.45
N TRP A 160 -14.68 9.23 13.29
CA TRP A 160 -13.76 9.79 12.30
C TRP A 160 -14.31 11.06 11.63
N GLU A 161 -15.64 11.20 11.50
CA GLU A 161 -16.31 12.35 10.86
C GLU A 161 -16.43 13.58 11.78
N ALA A 162 -16.05 13.45 13.06
CA ALA A 162 -16.10 14.59 13.96
C ALA A 162 -15.21 15.73 13.40
N PRO A 163 -15.78 16.92 13.13
CA PRO A 163 -15.02 18.05 12.61
C PRO A 163 -14.00 18.42 13.68
N ALA A 164 -12.72 18.19 13.37
CA ALA A 164 -11.63 18.69 14.18
C ALA A 164 -10.84 19.65 13.31
N ASP A 165 -10.64 20.85 13.84
CA ASP A 165 -9.80 21.88 13.27
C ASP A 165 -8.32 21.43 13.43
N GLY A 166 -7.59 21.23 12.33
CA GLY A 166 -6.16 20.87 12.39
C GLY A 166 -5.64 19.93 11.30
N ASP A 167 -4.31 19.73 11.33
CA ASP A 167 -3.56 18.85 10.42
C ASP A 167 -3.92 17.37 10.66
N PRO A 168 -4.42 16.64 9.64
CA PRO A 168 -4.78 15.23 9.76
C PRO A 168 -3.65 14.34 10.29
N GLU A 169 -2.37 14.66 10.02
CA GLU A 169 -1.24 13.87 10.55
C GLU A 169 -0.89 14.18 12.00
N LYS A 170 -1.22 15.38 12.49
CA LYS A 170 -1.14 15.67 13.94
C LYS A 170 -2.23 14.94 14.70
N ARG A 171 -3.39 14.75 14.06
CA ARG A 171 -4.54 14.03 14.63
C ARG A 171 -4.36 12.51 14.53
N PHE A 172 -3.77 12.03 13.44
CA PHE A 172 -3.66 10.62 13.14
C PHE A 172 -2.27 10.23 12.59
N PRO A 173 -1.59 9.25 13.21
CA PRO A 173 -0.34 8.69 12.70
C PRO A 173 -0.45 8.22 11.24
N SER A 174 0.65 8.33 10.49
CA SER A 174 0.71 7.93 9.07
C SER A 174 0.34 6.46 8.84
N LEU A 175 0.55 5.58 9.83
CA LEU A 175 0.07 4.19 9.77
C LEU A 175 -1.46 4.10 9.74
N GLU A 176 -2.16 4.90 10.56
CA GLU A 176 -3.62 4.90 10.54
C GLU A 176 -4.16 5.44 9.23
N MET A 177 -3.52 6.49 8.68
CA MET A 177 -3.86 7.01 7.36
C MET A 177 -3.64 5.96 6.27
N THR A 178 -2.58 5.16 6.38
CA THR A 178 -2.33 4.01 5.50
C THR A 178 -3.45 2.98 5.57
N ILE A 179 -3.88 2.59 6.78
CA ILE A 179 -5.01 1.66 7.02
C ILE A 179 -6.29 2.23 6.40
N ARG A 180 -6.54 3.54 6.54
CA ARG A 180 -7.71 4.23 5.98
C ARG A 180 -7.74 4.26 4.46
N THR A 181 -6.60 4.08 3.78
CA THR A 181 -6.62 3.89 2.32
C THR A 181 -7.34 2.60 1.89
N LYS A 182 -7.41 1.60 2.78
CA LYS A 182 -8.16 0.34 2.56
C LYS A 182 -9.53 0.37 3.22
N TRP A 183 -9.61 0.78 4.48
CA TRP A 183 -10.86 0.85 5.24
C TRP A 183 -11.18 2.32 5.51
N ALA A 184 -11.82 2.95 4.53
CA ALA A 184 -12.17 4.37 4.62
C ALA A 184 -12.99 4.64 5.88
N GLY A 185 -12.63 5.71 6.60
CA GLY A 185 -13.30 6.08 7.85
C GLY A 185 -13.00 5.18 9.06
N ALA A 186 -12.10 4.21 8.94
CA ALA A 186 -11.81 3.33 10.07
C ALA A 186 -11.21 4.08 11.26
N ALA A 187 -11.75 3.75 12.42
CA ALA A 187 -11.16 4.01 13.72
C ALA A 187 -10.00 3.06 13.95
N VAL A 188 -8.87 3.58 14.45
CA VAL A 188 -7.73 2.75 14.82
C VAL A 188 -7.38 3.04 16.27
N ASN A 189 -7.36 1.99 17.09
CA ASN A 189 -6.99 2.08 18.49
C ASN A 189 -5.76 1.21 18.76
N TRP A 190 -4.76 1.80 19.41
CA TRP A 190 -3.52 1.15 19.81
C TRP A 190 -3.76 0.49 21.17
N SER A 191 -3.56 -0.82 21.24
CA SER A 191 -3.84 -1.61 22.46
C SER A 191 -2.81 -1.29 23.56
N ASP A 192 -2.99 -0.19 24.28
CA ASP A 192 -2.23 0.28 25.45
C ASP A 192 -0.86 0.96 25.20
N HIS A 193 -0.50 1.26 23.94
CA HIS A 193 0.72 2.00 23.59
C HIS A 193 0.40 3.29 22.82
N ALA A 194 1.15 4.36 23.08
CA ALA A 194 1.07 5.58 22.27
C ALA A 194 1.55 5.28 20.84
N PRO A 195 0.94 5.89 19.82
CA PRO A 195 1.39 5.69 18.44
C PRO A 195 2.85 6.11 18.26
N PHE A 196 3.60 5.32 17.49
CA PHE A 196 4.99 5.61 17.17
C PHE A 196 5.06 6.70 16.08
N TYR A 197 5.79 7.79 16.38
CA TYR A 197 6.15 8.86 15.44
C TYR A 197 7.50 8.58 14.78
#